data_AF-A0A965RSY7-F1
#
_entry.id   AF-A0A965RSY7-F1
#
_cell.length_a   1.000
_cell.length_b   1.000
_cell.length_c   1.000
_cell.angle_alpha   90.00
_cell.angle_beta   90.00
_cell.angle_gamma   90.00
#
_symmetry.space_group_name_H-M   'P 1'
#
loop_
_entity.id
_entity.type
_entity.pdbx_description
1 polymer ?
#
loop_
_entity_poly.entity_id
_entity_poly.type
_entity_poly.pdbx_seq_one_letter_code
_entity_poly.pdbx_strand_id
1 'polypeptide(L)'
;MQTKLLLITPPFTQLNTPYPATSYLKGFLEGYEVSVSHCDLSIELFTSVFTSDFLVQLFKEAKYAGSNFFPGVKKMKQLYIARVDLVIQFLQKQDLETALKIAEPGFLPNGHRLAKVNTAIKWAEGDIGIIDKAKHYATLFIEEIGDFIQANIDEFFAFTKYAEQIARSASSFNQIDEFLHYEPTLIEEEMLRILEEKILLYEPNLVGFTIPFPGNLFAALRCSQFIKDFYPEIYIAFGGGYCNTELRSLEDTRIFNYLDFISLDDGEGPILKMLQLIEGKISSNELERTFALENNRVVYKNQIPNKIFHHENLPAPSYVDLPFEKYVSFLDVVNPMHRMWTDKRWNKLTVSHGCYWKQCSFCDVS
;
A
#
# COMPACT_ATOMS: atom_id res chain seq x y z
N MET A 1 -0.29 28.75 12.28
CA MET A 1 -0.47 27.43 12.92
C MET A 1 0.50 26.50 12.23
N GLN A 2 1.19 25.61 12.96
CA GLN A 2 2.11 24.68 12.33
C GLN A 2 1.29 23.57 11.63
N THR A 3 1.51 23.39 10.34
CA THR A 3 0.78 22.39 9.55
C THR A 3 1.14 20.98 10.02
N LYS A 4 0.11 20.16 10.27
CA LYS A 4 0.27 18.72 10.55
C LYS A 4 0.22 17.93 9.24
N LEU A 5 1.19 17.04 9.04
CA LEU A 5 1.30 16.17 7.87
C LEU A 5 1.01 14.72 8.25
N LEU A 6 0.17 14.05 7.45
CA LEU A 6 0.00 12.60 7.48
C LEU A 6 0.54 11.99 6.18
N LEU A 7 1.59 11.18 6.28
CA LEU A 7 2.13 10.42 5.15
C LEU A 7 1.51 9.03 5.08
N ILE A 8 1.02 8.63 3.91
CA ILE A 8 0.29 7.38 3.74
C ILE A 8 0.96 6.51 2.68
N THR A 9 1.26 5.27 3.07
CA THR A 9 1.48 4.19 2.10
C THR A 9 0.12 3.58 1.73
N PRO A 10 -0.36 3.74 0.49
CA PRO A 10 -1.64 3.18 0.05
C PRO A 10 -1.60 1.64 -0.01
N PRO A 11 -2.77 0.98 -0.08
CA PRO A 11 -2.85 -0.47 -0.21
C PRO A 11 -2.14 -1.04 -1.44
N PHE A 12 -1.93 -2.36 -1.41
CA PHE A 12 -1.27 -3.14 -2.47
C PHE A 12 0.24 -2.88 -2.58
N THR A 13 0.87 -2.56 -1.46
CA THR A 13 2.32 -2.57 -1.29
C THR A 13 2.78 -3.82 -0.51
N GLN A 14 4.07 -3.92 -0.17
CA GLN A 14 4.64 -5.11 0.47
C GLN A 14 4.02 -5.37 1.86
N LEU A 15 3.61 -6.61 2.12
CA LEU A 15 2.95 -7.01 3.37
C LEU A 15 3.90 -7.54 4.45
N ASN A 16 5.15 -7.86 4.08
CA ASN A 16 6.16 -8.36 5.01
C ASN A 16 7.00 -7.26 5.63
N THR A 17 7.00 -6.05 5.04
CA THR A 17 7.84 -4.96 5.52
C THR A 17 7.31 -3.62 5.05
N PRO A 18 7.47 -2.54 5.85
CA PRO A 18 7.04 -1.21 5.44
C PRO A 18 7.76 -0.75 4.16
N TYR A 19 7.02 -0.08 3.28
CA TYR A 19 7.61 0.66 2.19
C TYR A 19 8.36 1.89 2.74
N PRO A 20 9.61 2.14 2.35
CA PRO A 20 10.47 3.03 3.12
C PRO A 20 10.22 4.53 2.92
N ALA A 21 9.57 4.95 1.82
CA ALA A 21 9.53 6.36 1.41
C ALA A 21 8.98 7.29 2.51
N THR A 22 7.87 6.92 3.15
CA THR A 22 7.29 7.73 4.23
C THR A 22 8.22 7.81 5.45
N SER A 23 9.02 6.77 5.72
CA SER A 23 9.95 6.74 6.85
C SER A 23 11.16 7.66 6.63
N TYR A 24 11.66 7.74 5.38
CA TYR A 24 12.70 8.71 5.01
C TYR A 24 12.21 10.14 5.15
N LEU A 25 11.04 10.44 4.57
CA LEU A 25 10.45 11.76 4.66
C LEU A 25 10.14 12.14 6.11
N LYS A 26 9.60 11.22 6.91
CA LYS A 26 9.35 11.46 8.34
C LYS A 26 10.62 11.85 9.09
N GLY A 27 11.70 11.07 8.95
CA GLY A 27 12.99 11.37 9.59
C GLY A 27 13.57 12.72 9.15
N PHE A 28 13.48 13.03 7.85
CA PHE A 28 13.88 14.35 7.33
C PHE A 28 13.05 15.48 7.93
N LEU A 29 11.73 15.36 7.89
CA LEU A 29 10.78 16.40 8.31
C LEU A 29 10.80 16.65 9.83
N GLU A 30 11.03 15.62 10.64
CA GLU A 30 11.28 15.74 12.08
C GLU A 30 12.51 16.63 12.35
N GLY A 31 13.55 16.53 11.51
CA GLY A 31 14.72 17.42 11.56
C GLY A 31 14.44 18.89 11.20
N TYR A 32 13.29 19.17 10.56
CA TYR A 32 12.76 20.52 10.30
C TYR A 32 11.63 20.90 11.26
N GLU A 33 11.53 20.17 12.38
CA GLU A 33 10.51 20.34 13.43
C GLU A 33 9.06 20.20 12.94
N VAL A 34 8.84 19.65 11.74
CA VAL A 34 7.48 19.46 11.19
C VAL A 34 6.73 18.41 12.00
N SER A 35 5.46 18.70 12.33
CA SER A 35 4.56 17.71 12.92
C SER A 35 4.13 16.71 11.86
N VAL A 36 4.76 15.53 11.85
CA VAL A 36 4.53 14.49 10.84
C VAL A 36 4.24 13.13 11.49
N SER A 37 3.14 12.52 11.05
CA SER A 37 2.80 11.13 11.33
C SER A 37 2.76 10.35 10.02
N HIS A 38 2.87 9.02 10.10
CA HIS A 38 2.66 8.18 8.93
C HIS A 38 1.92 6.89 9.26
N CYS A 39 1.26 6.32 8.26
CA CYS A 39 0.59 5.03 8.38
C CYS A 39 0.75 4.20 7.10
N ASP A 40 0.51 2.90 7.23
CA ASP A 40 0.60 1.94 6.13
C ASP A 40 -0.76 1.29 5.93
N LEU A 41 -1.58 1.87 5.07
CA LEU A 41 -2.91 1.35 4.76
C LEU A 41 -2.84 -0.03 4.10
N SER A 42 -1.71 -0.43 3.52
CA SER A 42 -1.58 -1.78 2.94
C SER A 42 -1.65 -2.85 4.01
N ILE A 43 -0.83 -2.74 5.06
CA ILE A 43 -0.85 -3.75 6.11
C ILE A 43 -2.06 -3.61 7.04
N GLU A 44 -2.51 -2.38 7.28
CA GLU A 44 -3.68 -2.14 8.13
C GLU A 44 -4.97 -2.65 7.47
N LEU A 45 -5.18 -2.36 6.18
CA LEU A 45 -6.30 -2.93 5.42
C LEU A 45 -6.21 -4.46 5.37
N PHE A 46 -5.05 -5.01 5.01
CA PHE A 46 -4.86 -6.45 4.95
C PHE A 46 -5.28 -7.12 6.27
N THR A 47 -4.76 -6.64 7.40
CA THR A 47 -5.09 -7.27 8.70
C THR A 47 -6.52 -7.03 9.17
N SER A 48 -7.22 -6.02 8.66
CA SER A 48 -8.65 -5.82 8.91
C SER A 48 -9.56 -6.74 8.09
N VAL A 49 -9.19 -7.00 6.83
CA VAL A 49 -9.95 -7.83 5.88
C VAL A 49 -9.83 -9.32 6.20
N PHE A 50 -8.66 -9.77 6.66
CA PHE A 50 -8.45 -11.18 7.01
C PHE A 50 -8.78 -11.46 8.48
N THR A 51 -10.02 -11.16 8.86
CA THR A 51 -10.58 -11.47 10.18
C THR A 51 -11.84 -12.32 10.06
N SER A 52 -12.16 -13.10 11.09
CA SER A 52 -13.37 -13.92 11.10
C SER A 52 -14.64 -13.07 10.91
N ASP A 53 -14.70 -11.92 11.58
CA ASP A 53 -15.82 -10.97 11.49
C ASP A 53 -15.96 -10.39 10.08
N PHE A 54 -14.86 -9.97 9.45
CA PHE A 54 -14.90 -9.46 8.08
C PHE A 54 -15.30 -10.55 7.08
N LEU A 55 -14.78 -11.78 7.23
CA LEU A 55 -15.18 -12.90 6.37
C LEU A 55 -16.67 -13.23 6.48
N VAL A 56 -17.28 -13.10 7.67
CA VAL A 56 -18.73 -13.27 7.83
C VAL A 56 -19.49 -12.25 6.98
N GLN A 57 -19.05 -11.00 6.95
CA GLN A 57 -19.65 -9.93 6.12
C GLN A 57 -19.43 -10.21 4.63
N LEU A 58 -18.18 -10.53 4.26
CA LEU A 58 -17.78 -10.85 2.90
C LEU A 58 -18.60 -12.01 2.29
N PHE A 59 -18.84 -13.09 3.02
CA PHE A 59 -19.68 -14.19 2.52
C PHE A 59 -21.18 -13.85 2.44
N LYS A 60 -21.65 -12.87 3.23
CA LYS A 60 -23.01 -12.33 3.10
C LYS A 60 -23.12 -11.48 1.84
N GLU A 61 -22.15 -10.61 1.60
CA GLU A 61 -22.10 -9.73 0.44
C GLU A 61 -22.03 -10.51 -0.87
N ALA A 62 -21.10 -11.47 -0.98
CA ALA A 62 -21.00 -12.36 -2.15
C ALA A 62 -22.30 -13.16 -2.41
N LYS A 63 -23.08 -13.46 -1.37
CA LYS A 63 -24.39 -14.10 -1.52
C LYS A 63 -25.44 -13.12 -2.03
N TYR A 64 -25.44 -11.88 -1.55
CA TYR A 64 -26.36 -10.83 -1.97
C TYR A 64 -26.14 -10.42 -3.44
N ALA A 65 -24.87 -10.23 -3.83
CA ALA A 65 -24.47 -9.93 -5.21
C ALA A 65 -24.75 -11.07 -6.21
N GLY A 66 -25.21 -12.24 -5.75
CA GLY A 66 -25.50 -13.39 -6.61
C GLY A 66 -24.26 -14.07 -7.21
N SER A 67 -23.05 -13.71 -6.76
CA SER A 67 -21.81 -14.26 -7.29
C SER A 67 -21.60 -15.72 -6.86
N ASN A 68 -21.02 -16.50 -7.77
CA ASN A 68 -20.85 -17.94 -7.60
C ASN A 68 -19.46 -18.44 -8.01
N PHE A 69 -18.47 -17.55 -8.08
CA PHE A 69 -17.08 -17.97 -8.28
C PHE A 69 -16.56 -18.68 -7.03
N PHE A 70 -15.64 -19.62 -7.23
CA PHE A 70 -15.06 -20.45 -6.16
C PHE A 70 -16.11 -21.11 -5.21
N PRO A 71 -17.04 -21.94 -5.74
CA PRO A 71 -18.11 -22.55 -4.94
C PRO A 71 -17.59 -23.48 -3.83
N GLY A 72 -16.35 -24.00 -3.96
CA GLY A 72 -15.68 -24.76 -2.91
C GLY A 72 -15.42 -23.92 -1.65
N VAL A 73 -14.90 -22.69 -1.83
CA VAL A 73 -14.68 -21.74 -0.72
C VAL A 73 -16.00 -21.42 -0.04
N LYS A 74 -17.06 -21.16 -0.82
CA LYS A 74 -18.42 -20.90 -0.30
C LYS A 74 -18.99 -22.08 0.51
N LYS A 75 -18.78 -23.32 0.06
CA LYS A 75 -19.21 -24.53 0.78
C LYS A 75 -18.45 -24.71 2.10
N MET A 76 -17.17 -24.37 2.14
CA MET A 76 -16.31 -24.50 3.32
C MET A 76 -16.19 -23.21 4.15
N LYS A 77 -17.03 -22.20 3.90
CA LYS A 77 -16.92 -20.86 4.52
C LYS A 77 -16.78 -20.86 6.04
N GLN A 78 -17.47 -21.78 6.73
CA GLN A 78 -17.38 -21.89 8.19
C GLN A 78 -15.97 -22.25 8.65
N LEU A 79 -15.25 -23.08 7.87
CA LEU A 79 -13.88 -23.45 8.17
C LEU A 79 -12.93 -22.28 7.88
N TYR A 80 -13.10 -21.54 6.78
CA TYR A 80 -12.30 -20.33 6.54
C TYR A 80 -12.47 -19.30 7.68
N ILE A 81 -13.71 -18.98 8.04
CA ILE A 81 -14.03 -18.06 9.15
C ILE A 81 -13.39 -18.53 10.46
N ALA A 82 -13.51 -19.82 10.80
CA ALA A 82 -13.00 -20.35 12.06
C ALA A 82 -11.47 -20.43 12.16
N ARG A 83 -10.74 -20.30 11.04
CA ARG A 83 -9.27 -20.48 11.00
C ARG A 83 -8.51 -19.19 10.71
N VAL A 84 -9.12 -18.21 10.06
CA VAL A 84 -8.41 -17.03 9.52
C VAL A 84 -7.63 -16.27 10.60
N ASP A 85 -8.21 -16.05 11.78
CA ASP A 85 -7.55 -15.28 12.84
C ASP A 85 -6.27 -15.96 13.34
N LEU A 86 -6.32 -17.28 13.56
CA LEU A 86 -5.14 -18.08 13.97
C LEU A 86 -4.09 -18.11 12.85
N VAL A 87 -4.52 -18.24 11.60
CA VAL A 87 -3.61 -18.24 10.45
C VAL A 87 -2.90 -16.90 10.30
N ILE A 88 -3.61 -15.77 10.43
CA ILE A 88 -3.00 -14.43 10.37
C ILE A 88 -2.05 -14.22 11.54
N GLN A 89 -2.43 -14.58 12.77
CA GLN A 89 -1.54 -14.49 13.93
C GLN A 89 -0.25 -15.29 13.72
N PHE A 90 -0.35 -16.51 13.18
CA PHE A 90 0.82 -17.32 12.84
C PHE A 90 1.70 -16.68 11.77
N LEU A 91 1.10 -16.08 10.73
CA LEU A 91 1.84 -15.37 9.68
C LEU A 91 2.50 -14.07 10.20
N GLN A 92 1.98 -13.47 11.27
CA GLN A 92 2.60 -12.33 11.96
C GLN A 92 3.75 -12.78 12.87
N LYS A 93 3.54 -13.87 13.62
CA LYS A 93 4.49 -14.40 14.60
C LYS A 93 4.46 -15.93 14.57
N GLN A 94 5.46 -16.51 13.90
CA GLN A 94 5.54 -17.95 13.74
C GLN A 94 6.01 -18.63 15.03
N ASP A 95 5.37 -19.74 15.37
CA ASP A 95 5.76 -20.62 16.46
C ASP A 95 5.49 -22.09 16.09
N LEU A 96 6.19 -23.02 16.76
CA LEU A 96 6.11 -24.44 16.43
C LEU A 96 4.75 -25.06 16.78
N GLU A 97 4.12 -24.63 17.88
CA GLU A 97 2.84 -25.18 18.36
C GLU A 97 1.74 -24.92 17.33
N THR A 98 1.62 -23.67 16.88
CA THR A 98 0.66 -23.27 15.86
C THR A 98 1.01 -23.88 14.50
N ALA A 99 2.30 -24.00 14.16
CA ALA A 99 2.73 -24.65 12.92
C ALA A 99 2.30 -26.13 12.85
N LEU A 100 2.49 -26.88 13.95
CA LEU A 100 2.05 -28.27 14.05
C LEU A 100 0.54 -28.39 13.85
N LYS A 101 -0.23 -27.50 14.49
CA LYS A 101 -1.69 -27.43 14.36
C LYS A 101 -2.14 -27.12 12.93
N ILE A 102 -1.51 -26.16 12.25
CA ILE A 102 -1.80 -25.83 10.85
C ILE A 102 -1.50 -27.02 9.92
N ALA A 103 -0.45 -27.79 10.23
CA ALA A 103 -0.04 -28.95 9.46
C ALA A 103 -0.93 -30.19 9.67
N GLU A 104 -1.85 -30.17 10.65
CA GLU A 104 -2.76 -31.29 10.91
C GLU A 104 -3.72 -31.53 9.73
N PRO A 105 -3.95 -32.80 9.34
CA PRO A 105 -4.93 -33.13 8.32
C PRO A 105 -6.32 -32.59 8.67
N GLY A 106 -6.92 -31.84 7.75
CA GLY A 106 -8.27 -31.28 7.90
C GLY A 106 -8.36 -30.02 8.78
N PHE A 107 -7.24 -29.49 9.27
CA PHE A 107 -7.24 -28.19 9.96
C PHE A 107 -7.61 -27.05 9.01
N LEU A 108 -6.90 -26.94 7.89
CA LEU A 108 -7.19 -26.01 6.80
C LEU A 108 -8.23 -26.62 5.83
N PRO A 109 -9.11 -25.79 5.24
CA PRO A 109 -10.00 -26.22 4.17
C PRO A 109 -9.20 -26.69 2.95
N ASN A 110 -9.65 -27.75 2.29
CA ASN A 110 -9.04 -28.24 1.07
C ASN A 110 -9.57 -27.46 -0.15
N GLY A 111 -9.23 -26.17 -0.22
CA GLY A 111 -9.65 -25.26 -1.30
C GLY A 111 -8.91 -25.47 -2.61
N HIS A 112 -9.10 -24.56 -3.58
CA HIS A 112 -8.59 -24.75 -4.95
C HIS A 112 -7.07 -24.62 -5.09
N ARG A 113 -6.37 -23.95 -4.17
CA ARG A 113 -4.90 -23.88 -4.12
C ARG A 113 -4.33 -25.01 -3.30
N LEU A 114 -4.86 -25.25 -2.09
CA LEU A 114 -4.42 -26.31 -1.19
C LEU A 114 -4.63 -27.71 -1.77
N ALA A 115 -5.71 -27.93 -2.52
CA ALA A 115 -5.93 -29.19 -3.23
C ALA A 115 -4.88 -29.46 -4.34
N LYS A 116 -4.17 -28.42 -4.79
CA LYS A 116 -3.12 -28.48 -5.81
C LYS A 116 -1.73 -28.18 -5.24
N VAL A 117 -1.58 -28.18 -3.91
CA VAL A 117 -0.32 -27.88 -3.25
C VAL A 117 0.79 -28.78 -3.77
N ASN A 118 1.97 -28.22 -4.01
CA ASN A 118 3.12 -28.99 -4.49
C ASN A 118 3.67 -29.86 -3.35
N THR A 119 3.31 -31.14 -3.35
CA THR A 119 3.76 -32.11 -2.35
C THR A 119 5.21 -32.57 -2.55
N ALA A 120 5.86 -32.21 -3.67
CA ALA A 120 7.25 -32.56 -3.95
C ALA A 120 8.26 -31.60 -3.29
N ILE A 121 7.79 -30.54 -2.63
CA ILE A 121 8.67 -29.61 -1.91
C ILE A 121 9.37 -30.35 -0.76
N LYS A 122 10.71 -30.34 -0.77
CA LYS A 122 11.54 -30.84 0.32
C LYS A 122 11.77 -29.72 1.33
N TRP A 123 11.17 -29.84 2.50
CA TRP A 123 11.36 -28.92 3.61
C TRP A 123 12.67 -29.23 4.35
N ALA A 124 13.22 -28.23 5.03
CA ALA A 124 14.37 -28.43 5.91
C ALA A 124 14.03 -29.44 7.02
N GLU A 125 15.05 -30.04 7.64
CA GLU A 125 14.85 -30.90 8.81
C GLU A 125 14.61 -30.07 10.08
N GLY A 126 13.90 -30.65 11.05
CA GLY A 126 13.60 -30.02 12.34
C GLY A 126 12.50 -28.96 12.29
N ASP A 127 12.41 -28.19 13.37
CA ASP A 127 11.33 -27.22 13.63
C ASP A 127 11.16 -26.19 12.51
N ILE A 128 12.27 -25.76 11.91
CA ILE A 128 12.29 -24.78 10.81
C ILE A 128 11.50 -25.31 9.61
N GLY A 129 11.65 -26.59 9.26
CA GLY A 129 10.92 -27.19 8.15
C GLY A 129 9.42 -27.30 8.40
N ILE A 130 9.04 -27.58 9.65
CA ILE A 130 7.62 -27.66 10.07
C ILE A 130 6.98 -26.28 9.97
N ILE A 131 7.65 -25.25 10.51
CA ILE A 131 7.20 -23.85 10.45
C ILE A 131 7.08 -23.39 8.99
N ASP A 132 8.06 -23.71 8.15
CA ASP A 132 8.03 -23.31 6.73
C ASP A 132 6.91 -23.99 5.95
N LYS A 133 6.69 -25.28 6.19
CA LYS A 133 5.57 -26.00 5.58
C LYS A 133 4.23 -25.40 6.01
N ALA A 134 4.05 -25.15 7.31
CA ALA A 134 2.84 -24.53 7.83
C ALA A 134 2.64 -23.13 7.26
N LYS A 135 3.71 -22.32 7.14
CA LYS A 135 3.68 -20.98 6.55
C LYS A 135 3.27 -21.02 5.08
N HIS A 136 3.83 -21.94 4.29
CA HIS A 136 3.42 -22.11 2.90
C HIS A 136 1.93 -22.45 2.79
N TYR A 137 1.42 -23.35 3.64
CA TYR A 137 0.02 -23.76 3.61
C TYR A 137 -0.91 -22.63 4.08
N ALA A 138 -0.49 -21.88 5.10
CA ALA A 138 -1.15 -20.67 5.58
C ALA A 138 -1.20 -19.58 4.49
N THR A 139 -0.11 -19.38 3.74
CA THR A 139 -0.09 -18.46 2.59
C THR A 139 -1.11 -18.89 1.53
N LEU A 140 -1.12 -20.16 1.12
CA LEU A 140 -2.10 -20.66 0.15
C LEU A 140 -3.55 -20.49 0.65
N PHE A 141 -3.80 -20.71 1.94
CA PHE A 141 -5.11 -20.48 2.56
C PHE A 141 -5.56 -19.03 2.43
N ILE A 142 -4.68 -18.06 2.72
CA ILE A 142 -5.00 -16.64 2.58
C ILE A 142 -5.18 -16.26 1.10
N GLU A 143 -4.36 -16.81 0.21
CA GLU A 143 -4.51 -16.58 -1.23
C GLU A 143 -5.85 -17.13 -1.77
N GLU A 144 -6.37 -18.25 -1.25
CA GLU A 144 -7.69 -18.75 -1.64
C GLU A 144 -8.82 -17.81 -1.25
N ILE A 145 -8.71 -17.19 -0.07
CA ILE A 145 -9.64 -16.14 0.35
C ILE A 145 -9.49 -14.95 -0.59
N GLY A 146 -8.27 -14.49 -0.87
CA GLY A 146 -8.03 -13.37 -1.77
C GLY A 146 -8.56 -13.57 -3.18
N ASP A 147 -8.39 -14.77 -3.76
CA ASP A 147 -9.00 -15.12 -5.05
C ASP A 147 -10.54 -15.03 -4.99
N PHE A 148 -11.14 -15.43 -3.85
CA PHE A 148 -12.57 -15.29 -3.63
C PHE A 148 -12.99 -13.82 -3.52
N ILE A 149 -12.24 -12.97 -2.79
CA ILE A 149 -12.49 -11.52 -2.72
C ILE A 149 -12.45 -10.94 -4.13
N GLN A 150 -11.38 -11.22 -4.88
CA GLN A 150 -11.17 -10.66 -6.21
C GLN A 150 -12.31 -10.99 -7.16
N ALA A 151 -12.78 -12.24 -7.16
CA ALA A 151 -13.79 -12.68 -8.11
C ALA A 151 -15.24 -12.37 -7.69
N ASN A 152 -15.50 -12.03 -6.43
CA ASN A 152 -16.87 -11.89 -5.92
C ASN A 152 -17.18 -10.53 -5.29
N ILE A 153 -16.18 -9.73 -4.91
CA ILE A 153 -16.35 -8.53 -4.09
C ILE A 153 -15.65 -7.31 -4.70
N ASP A 154 -14.36 -7.42 -5.01
CA ASP A 154 -13.54 -6.30 -5.47
C ASP A 154 -12.53 -6.80 -6.51
N GLU A 155 -12.77 -6.49 -7.79
CA GLU A 155 -11.93 -6.92 -8.89
C GLU A 155 -10.48 -6.37 -8.84
N PHE A 156 -10.26 -5.29 -8.08
CA PHE A 156 -8.96 -4.64 -7.90
C PHE A 156 -8.16 -5.21 -6.73
N PHE A 157 -8.76 -6.07 -5.90
CA PHE A 157 -8.09 -6.69 -4.78
C PHE A 157 -6.90 -7.57 -5.23
N ALA A 158 -5.69 -7.24 -4.76
CA ALA A 158 -4.48 -8.02 -5.06
C ALA A 158 -3.44 -7.94 -3.93
N PHE A 159 -2.78 -9.05 -3.61
CA PHE A 159 -1.81 -9.06 -2.50
C PHE A 159 -0.52 -8.28 -2.76
N THR A 160 -0.06 -8.13 -4.01
CA THR A 160 1.12 -7.31 -4.42
C THR A 160 1.42 -7.42 -5.92
N LYS A 161 1.04 -8.52 -6.59
CA LYS A 161 1.47 -8.84 -7.98
C LYS A 161 0.42 -8.67 -9.06
N TYR A 162 -0.85 -8.42 -8.72
CA TYR A 162 -1.97 -8.47 -9.68
C TYR A 162 -2.64 -7.11 -9.94
N ALA A 163 -2.45 -6.09 -9.08
CA ALA A 163 -3.01 -4.74 -9.28
C ALA A 163 -2.34 -3.95 -10.42
N GLU A 164 -1.25 -4.47 -11.01
CA GLU A 164 -0.56 -3.81 -12.12
C GLU A 164 -1.43 -3.66 -13.38
N GLN A 165 -2.44 -4.51 -13.57
CA GLN A 165 -3.10 -4.65 -14.87
C GLN A 165 -3.87 -3.40 -15.31
N ILE A 166 -4.50 -2.64 -14.39
CA ILE A 166 -5.29 -1.43 -14.73
C ILE A 166 -4.41 -0.20 -14.91
N ALA A 167 -3.44 0.01 -14.03
CA ALA A 167 -2.61 1.20 -14.07
C ALA A 167 -1.45 1.09 -15.07
N ARG A 168 -1.06 -0.13 -15.51
CA ARG A 168 -0.20 -0.32 -16.70
C ARG A 168 -0.95 -0.18 -18.03
N SER A 169 -2.26 -0.42 -18.05
CA SER A 169 -3.07 -0.31 -19.28
C SER A 169 -3.65 1.08 -19.53
N ALA A 170 -3.70 1.94 -18.50
CA ALA A 170 -4.27 3.27 -18.60
C ALA A 170 -3.30 4.25 -19.28
N SER A 171 -3.26 4.23 -20.62
CA SER A 171 -2.77 5.36 -21.43
C SER A 171 -3.71 6.59 -21.36
N SER A 172 -4.79 6.49 -20.58
CA SER A 172 -5.81 7.51 -20.38
C SER A 172 -6.43 7.40 -18.98
N PHE A 173 -6.72 8.55 -18.37
CA PHE A 173 -7.40 8.65 -17.08
C PHE A 173 -8.88 8.19 -17.11
N ASN A 174 -9.47 7.99 -18.30
CA ASN A 174 -10.91 7.69 -18.46
C ASN A 174 -11.39 6.48 -17.66
N GLN A 175 -10.66 5.36 -17.71
CA GLN A 175 -11.08 4.14 -17.01
C GLN A 175 -11.02 4.32 -15.49
N ILE A 176 -9.97 4.97 -14.99
CA ILE A 176 -9.81 5.26 -13.57
C ILE A 176 -10.96 6.16 -13.10
N ASP A 177 -11.24 7.22 -13.85
CA ASP A 177 -12.33 8.16 -13.57
C ASP A 177 -13.69 7.44 -13.56
N GLU A 178 -13.96 6.57 -14.54
CA GLU A 178 -15.18 5.75 -14.56
C GLU A 178 -15.32 4.88 -13.30
N PHE A 179 -14.27 4.16 -12.92
CA PHE A 179 -14.28 3.30 -11.74
C PHE A 179 -14.47 4.09 -10.44
N LEU A 180 -13.92 5.31 -10.36
CA LEU A 180 -14.11 6.21 -9.21
C LEU A 180 -15.55 6.72 -9.07
N HIS A 181 -16.40 6.58 -10.10
CA HIS A 181 -17.84 6.91 -10.00
C HIS A 181 -18.70 5.74 -9.52
N TYR A 182 -18.17 4.51 -9.47
CA TYR A 182 -18.88 3.39 -8.87
C TYR A 182 -18.85 3.48 -7.35
N GLU A 183 -19.90 2.92 -6.73
CA GLU A 183 -20.00 2.77 -5.28
C GLU A 183 -18.80 1.97 -4.74
N PRO A 184 -18.22 2.36 -3.60
CA PRO A 184 -17.16 1.61 -2.96
C PRO A 184 -17.56 0.16 -2.70
N THR A 185 -16.65 -0.76 -2.98
CA THR A 185 -16.75 -2.17 -2.56
C THR A 185 -16.57 -2.29 -1.05
N LEU A 186 -16.96 -3.44 -0.48
CA LEU A 186 -16.75 -3.73 0.95
C LEU A 186 -15.28 -3.59 1.40
N ILE A 187 -14.32 -3.83 0.50
CA ILE A 187 -12.89 -3.64 0.79
C ILE A 187 -12.54 -2.16 0.84
N GLU A 188 -13.05 -1.37 -0.11
CA GLU A 188 -12.83 0.08 -0.13
C GLU A 188 -13.51 0.75 1.07
N GLU A 189 -14.71 0.34 1.46
CA GLU A 189 -15.39 0.84 2.67
C GLU A 189 -14.53 0.64 3.92
N GLU A 190 -13.94 -0.54 4.09
CA GLU A 190 -13.05 -0.82 5.23
C GLU A 190 -11.75 0.01 5.16
N MET A 191 -11.19 0.19 3.96
CA MET A 191 -10.04 1.08 3.75
C MET A 191 -10.37 2.53 4.14
N LEU A 192 -11.53 3.04 3.72
CA LEU A 192 -11.98 4.39 4.02
C LEU A 192 -12.26 4.57 5.51
N ARG A 193 -12.83 3.56 6.17
CA ARG A 193 -13.02 3.52 7.62
C ARG A 193 -11.69 3.65 8.37
N ILE A 194 -10.66 2.89 7.98
CA ILE A 194 -9.32 2.98 8.58
C ILE A 194 -8.69 4.34 8.30
N LEU A 195 -8.81 4.86 7.08
CA LEU A 195 -8.33 6.20 6.73
C LEU A 195 -8.96 7.28 7.62
N GLU A 196 -10.29 7.23 7.80
CA GLU A 196 -11.03 8.15 8.64
C GLU A 196 -10.52 8.11 10.10
N GLU A 197 -10.28 6.93 10.66
CA GLU A 197 -9.66 6.79 11.98
C GLU A 197 -8.32 7.51 12.09
N LYS A 198 -7.46 7.43 11.05
CA LYS A 198 -6.17 8.13 11.02
C LYS A 198 -6.34 9.64 10.89
N ILE A 199 -7.28 10.10 10.06
CA ILE A 199 -7.58 11.53 9.90
C ILE A 199 -8.06 12.12 11.22
N LEU A 200 -8.99 11.44 11.92
CA LEU A 200 -9.50 11.89 13.21
C LEU A 200 -8.42 11.87 14.31
N LEU A 201 -7.53 10.88 14.28
CA LEU A 201 -6.44 10.77 15.26
C LEU A 201 -5.38 11.87 15.09
N TYR A 202 -4.97 12.15 13.85
CA TYR A 202 -3.83 13.03 13.58
C TYR A 202 -4.24 14.46 13.21
N GLU A 203 -5.48 14.68 12.79
CA GLU A 203 -6.03 15.97 12.34
C GLU A 203 -5.10 16.69 11.32
N PRO A 204 -4.69 16.02 10.22
CA PRO A 204 -3.72 16.60 9.30
C PRO A 204 -4.31 17.80 8.53
N ASN A 205 -3.47 18.75 8.12
CA ASN A 205 -3.84 19.75 7.10
C ASN A 205 -3.29 19.39 5.72
N LEU A 206 -2.31 18.49 5.66
CA LEU A 206 -1.80 17.90 4.42
C LEU A 206 -1.73 16.37 4.57
N VAL A 207 -2.28 15.64 3.60
CA VAL A 207 -2.10 14.20 3.45
C VAL A 207 -1.22 13.94 2.23
N GLY A 208 -0.10 13.24 2.45
CA GLY A 208 0.85 12.88 1.40
C GLY A 208 0.83 11.38 1.09
N PHE A 209 0.38 10.99 -0.10
CA PHE A 209 0.44 9.59 -0.54
C PHE A 209 1.74 9.31 -1.29
N THR A 210 2.45 8.26 -0.88
CA THR A 210 3.53 7.69 -1.70
C THR A 210 2.95 6.63 -2.62
N ILE A 211 3.07 6.81 -3.93
CA ILE A 211 2.56 5.91 -4.97
C ILE A 211 3.77 5.24 -5.63
N PRO A 212 4.27 4.13 -5.07
CA PRO A 212 5.47 3.49 -5.58
C PRO A 212 5.21 2.70 -6.87
N PHE A 213 4.01 2.14 -7.02
CA PHE A 213 3.66 1.29 -8.16
C PHE A 213 2.32 1.69 -8.77
N PRO A 214 2.08 1.35 -10.05
CA PRO A 214 0.82 1.62 -10.72
C PRO A 214 -0.41 1.12 -9.92
N GLY A 215 -0.33 -0.09 -9.35
CA GLY A 215 -1.44 -0.69 -8.60
C GLY A 215 -1.86 0.08 -7.34
N ASN A 216 -1.09 1.07 -6.89
CA ASN A 216 -1.41 1.88 -5.73
C ASN A 216 -2.26 3.12 -6.05
N LEU A 217 -2.27 3.54 -7.32
CA LEU A 217 -2.86 4.82 -7.73
C LEU A 217 -4.37 4.87 -7.46
N PHE A 218 -5.10 3.82 -7.81
CA PHE A 218 -6.55 3.78 -7.67
C PHE A 218 -6.99 3.92 -6.21
N ALA A 219 -6.38 3.14 -5.31
CA ALA A 219 -6.68 3.20 -3.88
C ALA A 219 -6.32 4.57 -3.28
N ALA A 220 -5.21 5.19 -3.71
CA ALA A 220 -4.86 6.54 -3.32
C ALA A 220 -5.91 7.56 -3.80
N LEU A 221 -6.36 7.48 -5.06
CA LEU A 221 -7.40 8.36 -5.59
C LEU A 221 -8.75 8.18 -4.88
N ARG A 222 -9.12 6.94 -4.56
CA ARG A 222 -10.34 6.66 -3.78
C ARG A 222 -10.28 7.26 -2.37
N CYS A 223 -9.14 7.10 -1.69
CA CYS A 223 -8.89 7.77 -0.42
C CYS A 223 -8.99 9.28 -0.56
N SER A 224 -8.41 9.85 -1.62
CA SER A 224 -8.44 11.28 -1.87
C SER A 224 -9.84 11.81 -2.17
N GLN A 225 -10.67 11.07 -2.92
CA GLN A 225 -12.08 11.38 -3.15
C GLN A 225 -12.83 11.52 -1.83
N PHE A 226 -12.68 10.53 -0.94
CA PHE A 226 -13.26 10.57 0.41
C PHE A 226 -12.78 11.78 1.21
N ILE A 227 -11.48 12.09 1.18
CA ILE A 227 -10.94 13.28 1.87
C ILE A 227 -11.57 14.56 1.29
N LYS A 228 -11.69 14.70 -0.04
CA LYS A 228 -12.29 15.89 -0.66
C LYS A 228 -13.78 16.04 -0.32
N ASP A 229 -14.51 14.93 -0.22
CA ASP A 229 -15.95 14.94 0.06
C ASP A 229 -16.25 15.26 1.53
N PHE A 230 -15.49 14.71 2.47
CA PHE A 230 -15.77 14.80 3.91
C PHE A 230 -14.84 15.75 4.69
N TYR A 231 -13.64 16.01 4.17
CA TYR A 231 -12.61 16.85 4.79
C TYR A 231 -11.98 17.83 3.78
N PRO A 232 -12.77 18.69 3.11
CA PRO A 232 -12.32 19.50 1.97
C PRO A 232 -11.19 20.49 2.29
N GLU A 233 -10.98 20.81 3.56
CA GLU A 233 -9.91 21.68 4.05
C GLU A 233 -8.54 21.00 4.10
N ILE A 234 -8.48 19.67 3.98
CA ILE A 234 -7.24 18.90 3.97
C ILE A 234 -6.67 18.92 2.56
N TYR A 235 -5.45 19.44 2.42
CA TYR A 235 -4.69 19.37 1.19
C TYR A 235 -4.18 17.95 0.95
N ILE A 236 -4.05 17.57 -0.33
CA ILE A 236 -3.64 16.22 -0.73
C ILE A 236 -2.50 16.32 -1.72
N ALA A 237 -1.41 15.61 -1.44
CA ALA A 237 -0.22 15.53 -2.29
C ALA A 237 0.12 14.09 -2.67
N PHE A 238 0.46 13.84 -3.92
CA PHE A 238 0.99 12.57 -4.41
C PHE A 238 2.48 12.69 -4.72
N GLY A 239 3.23 11.62 -4.50
CA GLY A 239 4.63 11.50 -4.92
C GLY A 239 5.05 10.03 -4.99
N GLY A 240 6.32 9.75 -5.29
CA GLY A 240 6.86 8.39 -5.34
C GLY A 240 7.16 7.88 -6.74
N GLY A 241 7.53 6.59 -6.83
CA GLY A 241 8.06 5.97 -8.05
C GLY A 241 7.15 6.13 -9.27
N TYR A 242 5.86 5.86 -9.12
CA TYR A 242 4.90 5.97 -10.22
C TYR A 242 4.74 7.41 -10.71
N CYS A 243 4.73 8.39 -9.79
CA CYS A 243 4.69 9.81 -10.17
C CYS A 243 5.93 10.18 -11.00
N ASN A 244 7.10 9.65 -10.63
CA ASN A 244 8.37 9.93 -11.29
C ASN A 244 8.55 9.24 -12.64
N THR A 245 7.82 8.16 -12.94
CA THR A 245 7.95 7.45 -14.22
C THR A 245 6.78 7.75 -15.16
N GLU A 246 5.55 7.73 -14.64
CA GLU A 246 4.34 7.79 -15.49
C GLU A 246 3.70 9.18 -15.55
N LEU A 247 3.87 10.02 -14.52
CA LEU A 247 3.16 11.31 -14.42
C LEU A 247 3.99 12.54 -14.82
N ARG A 248 5.24 12.38 -15.27
CA ARG A 248 6.08 13.52 -15.69
C ARG A 248 5.52 14.33 -16.87
N SER A 249 4.70 13.71 -17.70
CA SER A 249 4.05 14.34 -18.87
C SER A 249 2.55 14.49 -18.66
N LEU A 250 2.09 14.61 -17.41
CA LEU A 250 0.68 14.73 -17.08
C LEU A 250 0.08 16.04 -17.63
N GLU A 251 -0.97 15.91 -18.44
CA GLU A 251 -1.75 17.04 -18.97
C GLU A 251 -3.23 16.98 -18.56
N ASP A 252 -3.73 15.80 -18.15
CA ASP A 252 -5.14 15.61 -17.79
C ASP A 252 -5.44 16.29 -16.45
N THR A 253 -6.28 17.33 -16.47
CA THR A 253 -6.61 18.13 -15.30
C THR A 253 -7.54 17.43 -14.33
N ARG A 254 -8.26 16.38 -14.76
CA ARG A 254 -9.27 15.70 -13.92
C ARG A 254 -8.67 15.04 -12.69
N ILE A 255 -7.40 14.65 -12.73
CA ILE A 255 -6.71 14.09 -11.56
C ILE A 255 -6.70 15.09 -10.39
N PHE A 256 -6.68 16.39 -10.67
CA PHE A 256 -6.72 17.46 -9.65
C PHE A 256 -8.13 17.70 -9.08
N ASN A 257 -9.15 16.96 -9.54
CA ASN A 257 -10.41 16.87 -8.79
C ASN A 257 -10.22 16.10 -7.47
N TYR A 258 -9.19 15.25 -7.40
CA TYR A 258 -8.91 14.38 -6.27
C TYR A 258 -7.74 14.90 -5.41
N LEU A 259 -6.80 15.65 -5.97
CA LEU A 259 -5.59 16.08 -5.26
C LEU A 259 -5.21 17.52 -5.58
N ASP A 260 -4.34 18.10 -4.75
CA ASP A 260 -3.87 19.49 -4.91
C ASP A 260 -2.47 19.56 -5.54
N PHE A 261 -1.60 18.59 -5.20
CA PHE A 261 -0.19 18.61 -5.60
C PHE A 261 0.33 17.25 -6.05
N ILE A 262 1.22 17.22 -7.05
CA ILE A 262 2.03 16.04 -7.37
C ILE A 262 3.49 16.43 -7.36
N SER A 263 4.27 15.92 -6.42
CA SER A 263 5.72 16.12 -6.37
C SER A 263 6.45 15.12 -7.26
N LEU A 264 7.49 15.59 -7.94
CA LEU A 264 8.46 14.78 -8.66
C LEU A 264 9.83 14.77 -7.96
N ASP A 265 10.60 13.75 -8.29
CA ASP A 265 11.94 13.45 -7.78
C ASP A 265 11.94 13.26 -6.25
N ASP A 266 12.97 13.79 -5.58
CA ASP A 266 13.11 13.78 -4.12
C ASP A 266 12.09 14.71 -3.46
N GLY A 267 11.31 14.14 -2.53
CA GLY A 267 10.14 14.78 -1.91
C GLY A 267 10.44 15.73 -0.75
N GLU A 268 11.67 15.73 -0.22
CA GLU A 268 12.12 16.53 0.92
C GLU A 268 11.83 18.03 0.73
N GLY A 269 12.36 18.61 -0.36
CA GLY A 269 12.13 20.02 -0.70
C GLY A 269 10.69 20.34 -1.07
N PRO A 270 10.06 19.60 -2.01
CA PRO A 270 8.68 19.81 -2.43
C PRO A 270 7.70 19.82 -1.26
N ILE A 271 7.77 18.85 -0.35
CA ILE A 271 6.86 18.80 0.81
C ILE A 271 7.07 19.99 1.73
N LEU A 272 8.32 20.40 2.02
CA LEU A 272 8.56 21.60 2.82
C LEU A 272 7.94 22.85 2.19
N LYS A 273 8.02 22.98 0.86
CA LYS A 273 7.41 24.09 0.13
C LYS A 273 5.88 24.03 0.16
N MET A 274 5.27 22.86 -0.01
CA MET A 274 3.83 22.68 0.12
C MET A 274 3.35 23.07 1.53
N LEU A 275 4.04 22.63 2.58
CA LEU A 275 3.73 23.00 3.96
C LEU A 275 3.80 24.52 4.16
N GLN A 276 4.86 25.17 3.69
CA GLN A 276 5.02 26.62 3.76
C GLN A 276 3.93 27.37 2.97
N LEU A 277 3.50 26.84 1.83
CA LEU A 277 2.42 27.41 1.04
C LEU A 277 1.09 27.36 1.80
N ILE A 278 0.77 26.21 2.39
CA ILE A 278 -0.43 25.99 3.22
C ILE A 278 -0.42 26.92 4.44
N GLU A 279 0.75 27.16 5.03
CA GLU A 279 0.93 28.11 6.14
C GLU A 279 0.91 29.59 5.71
N GLY A 280 0.79 29.87 4.41
CA GLY A 280 0.79 31.23 3.85
C GLY A 280 2.15 31.94 3.90
N LYS A 281 3.24 31.19 4.07
CA LYS A 281 4.62 31.73 4.15
C LYS A 281 5.25 32.00 2.79
N ILE A 282 4.79 31.30 1.75
CA ILE A 282 5.27 31.43 0.37
C ILE A 282 4.09 31.48 -0.60
N SER A 283 4.36 31.88 -1.83
CA SER A 283 3.41 31.84 -2.95
C SER A 283 3.50 30.54 -3.76
N SER A 284 2.50 30.23 -4.59
CA SER A 284 2.49 29.01 -5.42
C SER A 284 3.65 28.94 -6.42
N ASN A 285 4.21 30.09 -6.79
CA ASN A 285 5.37 30.18 -7.69
C ASN A 285 6.67 29.71 -7.05
N GLU A 286 6.72 29.65 -5.71
CA GLU A 286 7.90 29.22 -4.96
C GLU A 286 7.91 27.70 -4.67
N LEU A 287 6.91 26.97 -5.18
CA LEU A 287 6.91 25.52 -5.16
C LEU A 287 8.07 24.95 -6.00
N GLU A 288 8.57 23.80 -5.57
CA GLU A 288 9.69 23.09 -6.20
C GLU A 288 9.21 21.74 -6.71
N ARG A 289 9.55 21.40 -7.95
CA ARG A 289 9.26 20.10 -8.60
C ARG A 289 7.84 19.59 -8.34
N THR A 290 6.84 20.47 -8.47
CA THR A 290 5.46 20.17 -8.09
C THR A 290 4.51 20.52 -9.24
N PHE A 291 3.69 19.57 -9.68
CA PHE A 291 2.52 19.89 -10.48
C PHE A 291 1.39 20.41 -9.59
N ALA A 292 0.72 21.45 -10.05
CA ALA A 292 -0.50 22.00 -9.46
C ALA A 292 -1.47 22.41 -10.58
N LEU A 293 -2.76 22.54 -10.23
CA LEU A 293 -3.76 23.07 -11.15
C LEU A 293 -3.81 24.60 -11.06
N GLU A 294 -3.55 25.29 -12.16
CA GLU A 294 -3.72 26.75 -12.24
C GLU A 294 -4.46 27.13 -13.53
N ASN A 295 -5.51 27.96 -13.40
CA ASN A 295 -6.33 28.40 -14.54
C ASN A 295 -6.83 27.24 -15.43
N ASN A 296 -7.30 26.15 -14.81
CA ASN A 296 -7.70 24.90 -15.49
C ASN A 296 -6.62 24.27 -16.38
N ARG A 297 -5.35 24.41 -16.00
CA ARG A 297 -4.22 23.75 -16.65
C ARG A 297 -3.29 23.14 -15.63
N VAL A 298 -2.73 21.98 -15.96
CA VAL A 298 -1.65 21.38 -15.19
C VAL A 298 -0.40 22.23 -15.41
N VAL A 299 0.15 22.78 -14.33
CA VAL A 299 1.34 23.63 -14.37
C VAL A 299 2.42 23.00 -13.50
N TYR A 300 3.58 22.76 -14.12
CA TYR A 300 4.78 22.36 -13.38
C TYR A 300 5.44 23.58 -12.74
N LYS A 301 5.44 23.63 -11.42
CA LYS A 301 6.11 24.65 -10.61
C LYS A 301 7.48 24.16 -10.19
N ASN A 302 8.51 24.92 -10.55
CA ASN A 302 9.88 24.62 -10.20
C ASN A 302 10.70 25.90 -9.99
N GLN A 303 10.65 26.44 -8.78
CA GLN A 303 11.45 27.59 -8.41
C GLN A 303 12.96 27.25 -8.42
N ILE A 304 13.74 28.08 -9.13
CA ILE A 304 15.21 27.99 -9.21
C ILE A 304 15.80 29.36 -8.84
N PRO A 305 16.89 29.43 -8.05
CA PRO A 305 17.61 28.31 -7.44
C PRO A 305 16.80 27.67 -6.31
N ASN A 306 16.93 26.35 -6.16
CA ASN A 306 16.36 25.58 -5.05
C ASN A 306 17.45 25.04 -4.12
N LYS A 307 17.04 24.61 -2.92
CA LYS A 307 17.94 23.93 -1.99
C LYS A 307 18.03 22.46 -2.38
N ILE A 308 19.23 22.00 -2.66
CA ILE A 308 19.51 20.57 -2.89
C ILE A 308 19.80 19.92 -1.53
N PHE A 309 19.04 18.87 -1.20
CA PHE A 309 19.26 18.08 0.00
C PHE A 309 20.11 16.86 -0.37
N HIS A 310 21.42 16.96 -0.15
CA HIS A 310 22.33 15.85 -0.43
C HIS A 310 22.10 14.71 0.55
N HIS A 311 22.01 13.47 0.05
CA HIS A 311 21.77 12.26 0.85
C HIS A 311 22.73 12.10 2.04
N GLU A 312 24.00 12.48 1.89
CA GLU A 312 25.01 12.46 2.96
C GLU A 312 24.64 13.32 4.19
N ASN A 313 23.76 14.30 3.99
CA ASN A 313 23.30 15.23 5.03
C ASN A 313 21.87 14.93 5.51
N LEU A 314 21.22 13.89 4.96
CA LEU A 314 19.90 13.47 5.41
C LEU A 314 20.01 12.66 6.71
N PRO A 315 19.06 12.83 7.65
CA PRO A 315 19.02 12.03 8.86
C PRO A 315 18.63 10.57 8.55
N ALA A 316 18.76 9.72 9.57
CA ALA A 316 18.24 8.36 9.49
C ALA A 316 16.70 8.37 9.32
N PRO A 317 16.12 7.39 8.59
CA PRO A 317 14.68 7.26 8.48
C PRO A 317 14.03 6.98 9.83
N SER A 318 12.84 7.54 10.05
CA SER A 318 12.02 7.31 11.23
C SER A 318 10.90 6.33 10.90
N TYR A 319 10.95 5.14 11.49
CA TYR A 319 9.91 4.11 11.35
C TYR A 319 8.94 4.10 12.56
N VAL A 320 9.00 5.11 13.41
CA VAL A 320 8.09 5.28 14.55
C VAL A 320 6.67 5.46 14.03
N ASP A 321 5.67 4.94 14.76
CA ASP A 321 4.24 4.94 14.41
C ASP A 321 3.79 3.78 13.48
N LEU A 322 4.70 3.04 12.83
CA LEU A 322 4.32 1.89 12.00
C LEU A 322 3.95 0.66 12.85
N PRO A 323 2.87 -0.06 12.49
CA PRO A 323 2.35 -1.19 13.26
C PRO A 323 3.13 -2.47 12.95
N PHE A 324 4.37 -2.55 13.43
CA PHE A 324 5.28 -3.65 13.12
C PHE A 324 4.70 -5.03 13.42
N GLU A 325 3.93 -5.17 14.47
CA GLU A 325 3.24 -6.41 14.84
C GLU A 325 2.27 -6.91 13.75
N LYS A 326 1.69 -6.03 12.94
CA LYS A 326 0.70 -6.38 11.92
C LYS A 326 1.29 -7.05 10.67
N TYR A 327 2.55 -6.78 10.32
CA TYR A 327 3.21 -7.29 9.10
C TYR A 327 3.23 -8.82 9.03
N VAL A 328 3.13 -9.41 7.84
CA VAL A 328 3.01 -10.88 7.69
C VAL A 328 4.14 -11.46 6.85
N SER A 329 4.59 -12.65 7.23
CA SER A 329 5.58 -13.43 6.49
C SER A 329 4.89 -14.39 5.53
N PHE A 330 4.95 -14.12 4.23
CA PHE A 330 4.38 -14.99 3.20
C PHE A 330 5.44 -15.86 2.54
N LEU A 331 5.08 -17.11 2.25
CA LEU A 331 5.95 -18.06 1.55
C LEU A 331 5.29 -18.57 0.26
N ASP A 332 5.15 -17.68 -0.71
CA ASP A 332 4.68 -18.01 -2.06
C ASP A 332 5.65 -18.95 -2.78
N VAL A 333 6.95 -18.70 -2.64
CA VAL A 333 8.01 -19.43 -3.36
C VAL A 333 9.06 -19.94 -2.38
N VAL A 334 9.26 -21.25 -2.36
CA VAL A 334 10.22 -21.94 -1.47
C VAL A 334 11.67 -21.76 -1.92
N ASN A 335 11.90 -21.13 -3.08
CA ASN A 335 13.23 -20.79 -3.56
C ASN A 335 13.94 -19.89 -2.51
N PRO A 336 15.10 -20.31 -1.97
CA PRO A 336 15.83 -19.56 -0.94
C PRO A 336 16.15 -18.12 -1.31
N MET A 337 16.34 -17.80 -2.60
CA MET A 337 16.61 -16.43 -3.03
C MET A 337 15.38 -15.54 -3.03
N HIS A 338 14.22 -16.06 -3.42
CA HIS A 338 12.97 -15.32 -3.36
C HIS A 338 12.48 -15.16 -1.92
N ARG A 339 12.78 -16.16 -1.08
CA ARG A 339 12.46 -16.17 0.35
C ARG A 339 13.05 -14.98 1.11
N MET A 340 14.23 -14.49 0.74
CA MET A 340 14.83 -13.30 1.37
C MET A 340 13.90 -12.08 1.29
N TRP A 341 13.12 -11.96 0.21
CA TRP A 341 12.32 -10.77 -0.07
C TRP A 341 10.90 -10.83 0.50
N THR A 342 10.39 -12.03 0.82
CA THR A 342 8.99 -12.23 1.23
C THR A 342 8.81 -12.79 2.64
N ASP A 343 9.82 -13.51 3.16
CA ASP A 343 9.70 -14.24 4.44
C ASP A 343 10.05 -13.36 5.64
N LYS A 344 11.16 -12.63 5.55
CA LYS A 344 11.65 -11.83 6.67
C LYS A 344 11.17 -10.38 6.58
N ARG A 345 11.10 -9.74 7.74
CA ARG A 345 10.87 -8.30 7.90
C ARG A 345 12.22 -7.58 7.84
N TRP A 346 12.29 -6.46 7.10
CA TRP A 346 13.54 -5.72 6.92
C TRP A 346 13.28 -4.21 6.86
N ASN A 347 13.82 -3.46 7.83
CA ASN A 347 13.87 -2.00 7.68
C ASN A 347 14.90 -1.67 6.60
N LYS A 348 14.47 -0.97 5.55
CA LYS A 348 15.33 -0.64 4.42
C LYS A 348 16.14 0.61 4.74
N LEU A 349 17.46 0.49 4.64
CA LEU A 349 18.39 1.60 4.73
C LEU A 349 19.03 1.88 3.36
N THR A 350 18.87 3.10 2.88
CA THR A 350 19.51 3.62 1.66
C THR A 350 20.91 4.03 2.05
N VAL A 351 21.90 3.36 1.46
CA VAL A 351 23.33 3.62 1.71
C VAL A 351 23.96 4.51 0.64
N SER A 352 23.26 4.68 -0.49
CA SER A 352 23.63 5.58 -1.57
C SER A 352 22.37 6.01 -2.32
N HIS A 353 22.38 7.25 -2.82
CA HIS A 353 21.27 7.81 -3.58
C HIS A 353 21.76 8.21 -4.98
N GLY A 354 20.95 7.93 -6.01
CA GLY A 354 21.29 8.12 -7.41
C GLY A 354 22.09 6.96 -8.03
N CYS A 355 22.22 7.00 -9.35
CA CYS A 355 22.97 6.01 -10.13
C CYS A 355 24.05 6.72 -10.93
N TYR A 356 25.32 6.39 -10.69
CA TYR A 356 26.44 7.02 -11.42
C TYR A 356 26.49 6.65 -12.91
N TRP A 357 25.83 5.55 -13.30
CA TRP A 357 25.89 5.04 -14.66
C TRP A 357 25.00 5.81 -15.63
N LYS A 358 23.74 6.09 -15.27
CA LYS A 358 22.72 6.84 -16.06
C LYS A 358 22.56 6.46 -17.56
N GLN A 359 23.12 5.34 -18.01
CA GLN A 359 23.19 4.98 -19.44
C GLN A 359 22.47 3.67 -19.79
N CYS A 360 21.73 3.07 -18.85
CA CYS A 360 20.92 1.89 -19.15
C CYS A 360 19.74 2.29 -20.03
N SER A 361 19.61 1.67 -21.20
CA SER A 361 18.51 1.93 -22.16
C SER A 361 17.10 1.64 -21.63
N PHE A 362 17.01 0.89 -20.53
CA PHE A 362 15.76 0.46 -19.89
C PHE A 362 15.48 1.18 -18.56
N CYS A 363 16.34 2.11 -18.13
CA CYS A 363 16.24 2.73 -16.81
C CYS A 363 15.97 4.23 -16.94
N ASP A 364 14.92 4.71 -16.27
CA ASP A 364 14.49 6.12 -16.32
C ASP A 364 15.19 6.99 -15.26
N VAL A 365 16.50 6.80 -15.07
CA VAL A 365 17.33 7.57 -14.12
C VAL A 365 17.85 8.88 -14.74
N SER A 366 17.07 9.48 -15.65
CA SER A 366 17.48 10.66 -16.41
C SER A 366 17.75 11.87 -15.50
#